data_AF-A0A454CYR2-F1
#
_entry.id   AF-A0A454CYR2-F1
#
_cell.length_a   1.000
_cell.length_b   1.000
_cell.length_c   1.000
_cell.angle_alpha   90.00
_cell.angle_beta   90.00
_cell.angle_gamma   90.00
#
_symmetry.space_group_name_H-M   'P 1'
#
loop_
_entity.id
_entity.type
_entity.pdbx_description
1 polymer ?
#
loop_
_entity_poly.entity_id
_entity_poly.type
_entity_poly.pdbx_seq_one_letter_code
_entity_poly.pdbx_strand_id
1 'polypeptide(L)'
;MHQTMQASGSESAGIEPGLAERLQSSLSQATQEQELKGEPAVLLTSGVLRSTLAKFVKNTIPNLRVLSYQEIPDEKQIRIVQAVGN
;
A
#
# COMPACT_ATOMS: atom_id res chain seq x y z
N MET A 1 35.82 -5.77 26.38
CA MET A 1 35.31 -4.57 25.68
C MET A 1 34.98 -4.96 24.25
N HIS A 2 33.71 -5.27 23.94
CA HIS A 2 33.05 -5.11 22.64
C HIS A 2 31.57 -5.46 22.84
N GLN A 3 30.80 -4.48 23.30
CA GLN A 3 29.35 -4.54 23.34
C GLN A 3 28.86 -3.85 22.06
N THR A 4 28.41 -4.67 21.10
CA THR A 4 27.92 -4.24 19.80
C THR A 4 26.70 -3.35 19.98
N MET A 5 26.73 -2.24 19.26
CA MET A 5 25.74 -1.17 19.29
C MET A 5 24.32 -1.71 19.12
N GLN A 6 23.46 -1.43 20.10
CA GLN A 6 22.01 -1.56 19.96
C GLN A 6 21.57 -0.52 18.93
N ALA A 7 21.28 -1.00 17.72
CA ALA A 7 20.70 -0.19 16.67
C ALA A 7 19.31 0.26 17.10
N SER A 8 19.19 1.57 17.31
CA SER A 8 17.94 2.30 17.35
C SER A 8 17.23 2.12 16.01
N GLY A 9 15.93 1.80 16.01
CA GLY A 9 15.18 1.71 14.76
C GLY A 9 13.83 1.05 14.93
N SER A 10 12.85 1.86 15.35
CA SER A 10 11.42 1.71 15.07
C SER A 10 11.07 0.61 14.05
N GLU A 11 10.41 -0.46 14.53
CA GLU A 11 9.48 -1.33 13.80
C GLU A 11 9.63 -1.36 12.27
N SER A 12 10.81 -1.69 11.77
CA SER A 12 11.01 -2.04 10.37
C SER A 12 10.50 -3.47 10.18
N ALA A 13 9.18 -3.63 10.23
CA ALA A 13 8.49 -4.63 9.43
C ALA A 13 8.70 -4.23 7.95
N GLY A 14 9.93 -4.44 7.47
CA GLY A 14 10.31 -4.17 6.10
C GLY A 14 9.51 -5.10 5.20
N ILE A 15 8.91 -4.54 4.15
CA ILE A 15 8.38 -5.38 3.07
C ILE A 15 9.57 -6.13 2.48
N GLU A 16 9.51 -7.46 2.48
CA GLU A 16 10.57 -8.26 1.88
C GLU A 16 10.74 -7.87 0.40
N PRO A 17 11.97 -7.82 -0.14
CA PRO A 17 12.21 -7.32 -1.50
C PRO A 17 11.35 -8.01 -2.56
N GLY A 18 11.26 -9.35 -2.51
CA GLY A 18 10.44 -10.11 -3.44
C GLY A 18 8.93 -9.85 -3.30
N LEU A 19 8.45 -9.55 -2.09
CA LEU A 19 7.08 -9.14 -1.85
C LEU A 19 6.83 -7.72 -2.37
N ALA A 20 7.79 -6.81 -2.14
CA ALA A 20 7.71 -5.43 -2.60
C ALA A 20 7.59 -5.36 -4.13
N GLU A 21 8.40 -6.11 -4.86
CA GLU A 21 8.33 -6.18 -6.33
C GLU A 21 6.97 -6.71 -6.82
N ARG A 22 6.49 -7.80 -6.22
CA ARG A 22 5.17 -8.39 -6.56
C ARG A 22 4.03 -7.44 -6.27
N LEU A 23 4.04 -6.79 -5.11
CA LEU A 23 3.06 -5.79 -4.72
C LEU A 23 3.08 -4.62 -5.70
N GLN A 24 4.25 -4.08 -6.01
CA GLN A 24 4.39 -2.97 -6.94
C GLN A 24 3.86 -3.32 -8.34
N SER A 25 4.25 -4.47 -8.89
CA SER A 25 3.77 -4.92 -10.20
C SER A 25 2.26 -5.11 -10.22
N SER A 26 1.70 -5.78 -9.21
CA SER A 26 0.25 -6.03 -9.11
C SER A 26 -0.55 -4.74 -8.93
N LEU A 27 -0.07 -3.82 -8.09
CA LEU A 27 -0.71 -2.52 -7.87
C LEU A 27 -0.63 -1.63 -9.10
N SER A 28 0.49 -1.67 -9.83
CA SER A 28 0.65 -0.90 -11.07
C SER A 28 -0.31 -1.38 -12.15
N GLN A 29 -0.44 -2.70 -12.31
CA GLN A 29 -1.39 -3.29 -13.25
C GLN A 29 -2.83 -2.94 -12.88
N ALA A 30 -3.21 -3.14 -11.61
CA ALA A 30 -4.55 -2.81 -11.11
C ALA A 30 -4.89 -1.33 -11.33
N THR A 31 -3.92 -0.44 -11.06
CA THR A 31 -4.07 1.01 -11.26
C THR A 31 -4.35 1.33 -12.72
N GLN A 32 -3.51 0.80 -13.62
CA GLN A 32 -3.67 1.02 -15.06
C GLN A 32 -5.03 0.50 -15.57
N GLU A 33 -5.49 -0.65 -15.08
CA GLU A 33 -6.81 -1.19 -15.43
C GLU A 33 -7.96 -0.28 -14.97
N GLN A 34 -7.86 0.35 -13.81
CA GLN A 34 -8.87 1.33 -13.35
C GLN A 34 -8.83 2.59 -14.20
N GLU A 35 -7.64 3.12 -14.49
CA GLU A 35 -7.47 4.31 -15.34
C GLU A 35 -8.05 4.10 -16.73
N LEU A 36 -7.82 2.92 -17.33
CA LEU A 36 -8.40 2.55 -18.63
C LEU A 36 -9.94 2.43 -18.59
N LYS A 37 -10.52 2.11 -17.43
CA LYS A 37 -11.98 2.09 -17.21
C LYS A 37 -12.54 3.48 -16.92
N GLY A 38 -11.70 4.51 -16.77
CA GLY A 38 -12.11 5.85 -16.34
C GLY A 38 -12.48 5.93 -14.86
N GLU A 39 -12.11 4.92 -14.07
CA GLU A 39 -12.42 4.80 -12.66
C GLU A 39 -11.22 5.22 -11.79
N PRO A 40 -11.45 5.77 -10.59
CA PRO A 40 -10.35 6.16 -9.70
C PRO A 40 -9.63 4.93 -9.13
N ALA A 41 -8.29 4.95 -9.18
CA ALA A 41 -7.47 3.93 -8.54
C ALA A 41 -7.29 4.23 -7.04
N VAL A 42 -7.88 3.38 -6.19
CA VAL A 42 -7.80 3.48 -4.74
C VAL A 42 -7.40 2.15 -4.12
N LEU A 43 -6.29 2.13 -3.40
CA LEU A 43 -5.88 1.04 -2.53
C LEU A 43 -6.49 1.24 -1.14
N LEU A 44 -7.34 0.30 -0.74
CA LEU A 44 -7.92 0.25 0.59
C LEU A 44 -7.11 -0.68 1.49
N THR A 45 -6.70 -0.20 2.67
CA THR A 45 -5.83 -0.95 3.58
C THR A 45 -6.20 -0.73 5.06
N SER A 46 -5.52 -1.40 5.98
CA SER A 46 -5.68 -1.19 7.41
C SER A 46 -5.06 0.14 7.85
N GLY A 47 -5.59 0.74 8.93
CA GLY A 47 -5.07 2.01 9.45
C GLY A 47 -3.57 1.99 9.74
N VAL A 48 -3.06 0.86 10.26
CA VAL A 48 -1.65 0.68 10.59
C VAL A 48 -0.72 0.66 9.37
N LEU A 49 -1.17 0.14 8.22
CA LEU A 49 -0.36 0.05 6.99
C LEU A 49 -0.48 1.28 6.09
N ARG A 50 -1.52 2.09 6.29
CA ARG A 50 -1.89 3.19 5.40
C ARG A 50 -0.72 4.12 5.07
N SER A 51 -0.02 4.62 6.09
CA SER A 51 1.09 5.57 5.90
C SER A 51 2.30 4.94 5.21
N THR A 52 2.58 3.68 5.52
CA THR A 52 3.70 2.93 4.94
C THR A 52 3.45 2.64 3.47
N LEU A 53 2.27 2.09 3.14
CA LEU A 53 1.89 1.79 1.76
C LEU A 53 1.73 3.06 0.92
N ALA A 54 1.19 4.14 1.49
CA ALA A 54 1.11 5.43 0.80
C ALA A 54 2.50 5.94 0.38
N LYS A 55 3.49 5.88 1.29
CA LYS A 55 4.87 6.28 0.96
C LYS A 55 5.53 5.34 -0.05
N PHE A 56 5.27 4.04 0.06
CA PHE A 56 5.80 3.01 -0.83
C PHE A 56 5.34 3.22 -2.28
N VAL A 57 4.04 3.47 -2.49
CA VAL A 57 3.48 3.62 -3.84
C VAL A 57 3.62 5.05 -4.39
N LYS A 58 3.75 6.08 -3.56
CA LYS A 58 3.73 7.50 -4.01
C LYS A 58 4.70 7.82 -5.16
N ASN A 59 5.90 7.26 -5.13
CA ASN A 59 6.92 7.53 -6.15
C ASN A 59 6.82 6.60 -7.36
N THR A 60 6.16 5.45 -7.21
CA THR A 60 6.16 4.38 -8.22
C THR A 60 4.84 4.33 -8.99
N ILE A 61 3.75 4.69 -8.33
CA ILE A 61 2.38 4.71 -8.84
C ILE A 61 1.68 5.99 -8.33
N PRO A 62 2.03 7.19 -8.86
CA PRO A 62 1.57 8.46 -8.31
C PRO A 62 0.04 8.67 -8.38
N ASN A 63 -0.64 7.98 -9.29
CA ASN A 63 -2.09 8.09 -9.47
C ASN A 63 -2.89 7.17 -8.51
N LEU A 64 -2.22 6.27 -7.79
CA LEU A 64 -2.85 5.37 -6.83
C LEU A 64 -3.03 6.08 -5.48
N ARG A 65 -4.28 6.32 -5.09
CA ARG A 65 -4.59 6.83 -3.75
C ARG A 65 -4.62 5.70 -2.73
N VAL A 66 -4.15 5.96 -1.51
CA VAL A 66 -4.20 5.00 -0.42
C VAL A 66 -5.10 5.53 0.69
N LEU A 67 -6.15 4.78 1.00
CA LEU A 67 -7.10 5.07 2.07
C LEU A 67 -7.12 3.91 3.06
N SER A 68 -7.35 4.22 4.33
CA SER A 68 -7.65 3.22 5.34
C SER A 68 -9.16 2.99 5.46
N TYR A 69 -9.57 1.81 5.91
CA TYR A 69 -10.97 1.53 6.24
C TYR A 69 -11.56 2.55 7.23
N GLN A 70 -10.75 3.10 8.13
CA GLN A 70 -11.18 4.09 9.13
C GLN A 70 -11.48 5.47 8.55
N GLU A 71 -11.02 5.77 7.32
CA GLU A 71 -11.30 7.05 6.64
C GLU A 71 -12.59 7.03 5.84
N ILE A 72 -13.22 5.86 5.71
CA ILE A 72 -14.45 5.68 4.96
C ILE A 72 -15.62 5.73 5.94
N PRO A 73 -16.61 6.63 5.75
CA PRO A 73 -17.83 6.64 6.55
C PRO A 73 -18.60 5.33 6.39
N ASP A 74 -19.24 4.85 7.45
CA ASP A 74 -20.04 3.61 7.45
C ASP A 74 -21.16 3.59 6.39
N GLU A 75 -21.64 4.77 5.97
CA GLU A 75 -22.70 4.91 4.96
C GLU A 75 -22.19 4.75 3.52
N LYS A 76 -20.88 4.65 3.29
CA LYS A 76 -20.31 4.50 1.95
C LYS A 76 -20.20 3.02 1.58
N GLN A 77 -20.73 2.70 0.40
CA GLN A 77 -20.57 1.37 -0.21
C GLN A 77 -19.17 1.22 -0.82
N ILE A 78 -18.47 0.16 -0.45
CA ILE A 78 -17.14 -0.17 -0.97
C ILE A 78 -17.27 -1.40 -1.87
N ARG A 79 -16.80 -1.28 -3.12
CA ARG A 79 -16.67 -2.42 -4.03
C ARG A 79 -15.20 -2.77 -4.20
N ILE A 80 -14.81 -3.95 -3.73
CA ILE A 80 -13.46 -4.47 -3.95
C ILE A 80 -13.38 -5.04 -5.37
N VAL A 81 -12.59 -4.39 -6.21
CA VAL A 81 -12.39 -4.77 -7.62
C VAL A 81 -11.23 -5.75 -7.78
N GLN A 82 -10.25 -5.71 -6.87
CA GLN A 82 -9.08 -6.58 -6.88
C GLN A 82 -8.47 -6.64 -5.48
N ALA A 83 -7.99 -7.83 -5.08
CA ALA A 83 -7.19 -8.03 -3.87
C ALA A 83 -5.73 -8.30 -4.27
N VAL A 84 -4.77 -7.68 -3.57
CA VAL A 84 -3.34 -7.76 -3.90
C VAL A 84 -2.56 -8.30 -2.69
N GLY A 85 -1.63 -9.22 -2.91
CA GLY A 85 -0.78 -9.80 -1.85
C GLY A 85 -1.27 -11.11 -1.23
N ASN A 86 -2.02 -11.92 -1.98
CA ASN A 86 -2.41 -13.28 -1.60
C ASN A 86 -1.39 -14.32 -2.07
#